data_AF-A0A838X537-F1
#
_entry.id   AF-A0A838X537-F1
#
_cell.length_a   1.000
_cell.length_b   1.000
_cell.length_c   1.000
_cell.angle_alpha   90.00
_cell.angle_beta   90.00
_cell.angle_gamma   90.00
#
_symmetry.space_group_name_H-M   'P 1'
#
loop_
_entity.id
_entity.type
_entity.pdbx_description
1 polymer ?
#
loop_
_entity_poly.entity_id
_entity_poly.type
_entity_poly.pdbx_seq_one_letter_code
_entity_poly.pdbx_strand_id
1 'polypeptide(L)'
;ACGAASAAIHAPQAIDLHRAAGGPTGRPIYIAIDDNPTRAQYDNQIRPFLRAFCTALSVAGYATGVYGNYNTIEWAANDGIGTFFWMHDWGSGGRLHPRANIHQVAKWQTTIDGVVCDINDVYTADWGQWTPGQAAAPVVQLPNIPIEQLLQSSSEMSSQGNAALQQALDQARAFLP
;
A
#
# COMPACT_ATOMS: atom_id res chain seq x y z
N ALA A 1 10.79 -22.79 8.06
CA ALA A 1 10.41 -23.79 7.06
C ALA A 1 10.60 -23.18 5.67
N CYS A 2 10.74 -23.98 4.61
CA CYS A 2 10.70 -23.51 3.22
C CYS A 2 9.55 -24.21 2.49
N GLY A 3 9.03 -23.62 1.41
CA GLY A 3 7.95 -24.21 0.61
C GLY A 3 6.56 -24.15 1.25
N ALA A 4 5.68 -25.10 0.93
CA ALA A 4 4.26 -25.09 1.32
C ALA A 4 4.02 -24.97 2.85
N ALA A 5 4.90 -25.55 3.67
CA ALA A 5 4.77 -25.46 5.13
C ALA A 5 4.91 -24.02 5.65
N SER A 6 5.67 -23.16 4.95
CA SER A 6 5.78 -21.74 5.30
C SER A 6 4.50 -20.97 4.98
N ALA A 7 3.74 -21.39 3.96
CA ALA A 7 2.46 -20.77 3.63
C ALA A 7 1.44 -20.93 4.77
N ALA A 8 1.48 -22.06 5.50
CA ALA A 8 0.62 -22.27 6.66
C ALA A 8 0.90 -21.31 7.83
N ILE A 9 2.06 -20.66 7.85
CA ILE A 9 2.43 -19.64 8.83
C ILE A 9 2.11 -18.25 8.29
N HIS A 10 2.58 -17.93 7.07
CA HIS A 10 2.50 -16.58 6.53
C HIS A 10 1.11 -16.20 6.00
N ALA A 11 0.36 -17.15 5.43
CA ALA A 11 -0.95 -16.83 4.86
C ALA A 11 -1.97 -16.38 5.92
N PRO A 12 -2.15 -17.10 7.05
CA PRO A 12 -3.02 -16.62 8.11
C PRO A 12 -2.61 -15.24 8.65
N GLN A 13 -1.30 -15.03 8.86
CA GLN A 13 -0.79 -13.74 9.34
C GLN A 13 -1.10 -12.59 8.37
N ALA A 14 -0.86 -12.80 7.07
CA ALA A 14 -1.14 -11.79 6.06
C ALA A 14 -2.65 -11.46 5.97
N ILE A 15 -3.50 -12.49 6.05
CA ILE A 15 -4.96 -12.35 6.07
C ILE A 15 -5.42 -11.55 7.29
N ASP A 16 -4.91 -11.89 8.47
CA ASP A 16 -5.29 -11.24 9.72
C ASP A 16 -4.83 -9.78 9.74
N LEU A 17 -3.61 -9.50 9.29
CA LEU A 17 -3.08 -8.14 9.17
C LEU A 17 -3.88 -7.30 8.16
N HIS A 18 -4.17 -7.85 6.97
CA HIS A 18 -4.98 -7.16 5.96
C HIS A 18 -6.37 -6.82 6.51
N ARG A 19 -7.02 -7.78 7.17
CA ARG A 19 -8.33 -7.55 7.81
C ARG A 19 -8.25 -6.51 8.93
N ALA A 20 -7.25 -6.60 9.80
CA ALA A 20 -7.07 -5.66 10.91
C ALA A 20 -6.80 -4.23 10.42
N ALA A 21 -6.15 -4.09 9.27
CA ALA A 21 -5.94 -2.80 8.61
C ALA A 21 -7.18 -2.26 7.87
N GLY A 22 -8.32 -2.97 7.89
CA GLY A 22 -9.54 -2.59 7.19
C GLY A 22 -9.56 -2.94 5.70
N GLY A 23 -8.66 -3.83 5.28
CA GLY A 23 -8.54 -4.24 3.88
C GLY A 23 -9.78 -4.98 3.38
N PRO A 24 -10.37 -4.56 2.25
CA PRO A 24 -11.57 -5.19 1.72
C PRO A 24 -11.26 -6.57 1.12
N THR A 25 -12.27 -7.45 1.14
CA THR A 25 -12.27 -8.70 0.37
C THR A 25 -12.29 -8.42 -1.14
N GLY A 26 -11.95 -9.43 -1.94
CA GLY A 26 -11.89 -9.32 -3.40
C GLY A 26 -10.68 -8.56 -3.94
N ARG A 27 -9.80 -8.07 -3.06
CA ARG A 27 -8.55 -7.38 -3.43
C ARG A 27 -7.34 -8.28 -3.20
N PRO A 28 -6.23 -8.09 -3.94
CA PRO A 28 -5.06 -8.93 -3.82
C PRO A 28 -4.29 -8.64 -2.55
N ILE A 29 -3.70 -9.69 -1.99
CA ILE A 29 -2.52 -9.60 -1.13
C ILE A 29 -1.33 -10.05 -1.97
N TYR A 30 -0.30 -9.20 -2.09
CA TYR A 30 0.90 -9.51 -2.86
C TYR A 30 1.86 -10.37 -2.03
N ILE A 31 2.03 -11.62 -2.45
CA ILE A 31 2.99 -12.55 -1.83
C ILE A 31 4.37 -12.23 -2.39
N ALA A 32 5.31 -11.90 -1.51
CA ALA A 32 6.66 -11.50 -1.91
C ALA A 32 7.58 -12.72 -2.14
N ILE A 33 8.09 -12.82 -3.35
CA ILE A 33 9.26 -13.62 -3.72
C ILE A 33 10.40 -12.63 -4.01
N ASP A 34 10.99 -12.09 -2.94
CA ASP A 34 12.06 -11.08 -3.02
C ASP A 34 13.43 -11.73 -3.29
N ASP A 35 13.50 -12.45 -4.41
CA ASP A 35 14.65 -13.27 -4.78
C ASP A 35 14.82 -13.30 -6.30
N ASN A 36 16.01 -13.73 -6.74
CA ASN A 36 16.22 -14.16 -8.12
C ASN A 36 16.34 -15.69 -8.21
N PRO A 37 15.20 -16.43 -8.15
CA PRO A 37 15.24 -17.87 -8.08
C PRO A 37 15.63 -18.51 -9.40
N THR A 38 16.39 -19.59 -9.31
CA THR A 38 16.51 -20.57 -10.39
C THR A 38 15.17 -21.27 -10.64
N ARG A 39 15.01 -21.86 -11.82
CA ARG A 39 13.81 -22.65 -12.14
C ARG A 39 13.59 -23.82 -11.16
N ALA A 40 14.67 -24.46 -10.70
CA ALA A 40 14.58 -25.54 -9.73
C ALA A 40 14.07 -25.06 -8.35
N GLN A 41 14.51 -23.88 -7.88
CA GLN A 41 13.96 -23.27 -6.66
C GLN A 41 12.49 -22.93 -6.83
N TYR A 42 12.11 -22.42 -8.01
CA TYR A 42 10.71 -22.18 -8.31
C TYR A 42 9.87 -23.46 -8.21
N ASP A 43 10.23 -24.50 -8.96
CA ASP A 43 9.43 -25.72 -9.08
C ASP A 43 9.28 -26.46 -7.75
N ASN A 44 10.34 -26.45 -6.91
CA ASN A 44 10.42 -27.27 -5.70
C ASN A 44 10.06 -26.51 -4.42
N GLN A 45 10.13 -25.18 -4.41
CA GLN A 45 9.93 -24.37 -3.18
C GLN A 45 8.86 -23.29 -3.40
N ILE A 46 9.05 -22.41 -4.37
CA ILE A 46 8.18 -21.23 -4.54
C ILE A 46 6.80 -21.63 -5.06
N ARG A 47 6.72 -22.47 -6.09
CA ARG A 47 5.45 -22.93 -6.64
C ARG A 47 4.54 -23.60 -5.60
N PRO A 48 5.00 -24.61 -4.81
CA PRO A 48 4.14 -25.20 -3.78
C PRO A 48 3.81 -24.20 -2.66
N PHE A 49 4.71 -23.28 -2.32
CA PHE A 49 4.42 -22.18 -1.39
C PHE A 49 3.30 -21.27 -1.91
N LEU A 50 3.42 -20.74 -3.12
CA LEU A 50 2.44 -19.86 -3.73
C LEU A 50 1.09 -20.55 -3.93
N ARG A 51 1.05 -21.84 -4.31
CA ARG A 51 -0.22 -22.59 -4.43
C ARG A 51 -0.95 -22.71 -3.10
N ALA A 52 -0.23 -23.08 -2.03
CA ALA A 52 -0.81 -23.19 -0.70
C ALA A 52 -1.33 -21.84 -0.20
N PHE A 53 -0.54 -20.78 -0.38
CA PHE A 53 -0.90 -19.43 0.01
C PHE A 53 -2.10 -18.90 -0.80
N CYS A 54 -2.09 -19.09 -2.13
CA CYS A 54 -3.19 -18.72 -3.02
C CYS A 54 -4.51 -19.39 -2.62
N THR A 55 -4.45 -20.66 -2.20
CA THR A 55 -5.63 -21.39 -1.70
C THR A 55 -6.16 -20.75 -0.42
N ALA A 56 -5.29 -20.43 0.54
CA ALA A 56 -5.67 -19.78 1.78
C ALA A 56 -6.30 -18.38 1.54
N LEU A 57 -5.72 -17.58 0.64
CA LEU A 57 -6.28 -16.28 0.25
C LEU A 57 -7.65 -16.43 -0.39
N SER A 58 -7.81 -17.39 -1.32
CA SER A 58 -9.08 -17.63 -1.99
C SER A 58 -10.18 -18.05 -1.01
N VAL A 59 -9.88 -18.95 -0.06
CA VAL A 59 -10.82 -19.35 1.00
C VAL A 59 -11.21 -18.15 1.88
N ALA A 60 -10.27 -17.25 2.15
CA ALA A 60 -10.52 -16.03 2.91
C ALA A 60 -11.19 -14.89 2.11
N GLY A 61 -11.48 -15.12 0.82
CA GLY A 61 -12.17 -14.15 -0.04
C GLY A 61 -11.26 -13.08 -0.66
N TYR A 62 -9.95 -13.31 -0.75
CA TYR A 62 -8.98 -12.39 -1.35
C TYR A 62 -8.46 -12.92 -2.69
N ALA A 63 -8.02 -12.00 -3.54
CA ALA A 63 -7.27 -12.35 -4.74
C ALA A 63 -5.79 -12.60 -4.39
N THR A 64 -5.05 -13.22 -5.30
CA THR A 64 -3.62 -13.46 -5.12
C THR A 64 -2.80 -12.53 -6.01
N GLY A 65 -1.94 -11.73 -5.39
CA GLY A 65 -0.87 -11.01 -6.05
C GLY A 65 0.46 -11.73 -5.88
N VAL A 66 1.36 -11.63 -6.87
CA VAL A 66 2.73 -12.13 -6.76
C VAL A 66 3.69 -10.97 -6.99
N TYR A 67 4.52 -10.69 -5.98
CA TYR A 67 5.70 -9.85 -6.16
C TYR A 67 6.89 -10.74 -6.51
N GLY A 68 7.57 -10.46 -7.63
CA GLY A 68 8.66 -11.30 -8.13
C GLY A 68 9.30 -10.75 -9.40
N ASN A 69 10.44 -11.30 -9.78
CA ASN A 69 11.11 -10.90 -11.02
C ASN A 69 10.38 -11.43 -12.27
N TYR A 70 10.83 -11.01 -13.45
CA TYR A 70 10.22 -11.38 -14.74
C TYR A 70 9.96 -12.89 -14.85
N ASN A 71 10.96 -13.72 -14.55
CA ASN A 71 10.85 -15.17 -14.71
C ASN A 71 9.89 -15.80 -13.70
N THR A 72 9.92 -15.32 -12.44
CA THR A 72 9.01 -15.78 -11.40
C THR A 72 7.56 -15.48 -11.77
N ILE A 73 7.29 -14.27 -12.27
CA ILE A 73 5.97 -13.88 -12.76
C ILE A 73 5.55 -14.74 -13.95
N GLU A 74 6.43 -14.92 -14.94
CA GLU A 74 6.17 -15.76 -16.13
C GLU A 74 5.80 -17.19 -15.73
N TRP A 75 6.56 -17.80 -14.82
CA TRP A 75 6.28 -19.17 -14.35
C TRP A 75 4.98 -19.25 -13.54
N ALA A 76 4.73 -18.31 -12.61
CA ALA A 76 3.49 -18.25 -11.86
C ALA A 76 2.26 -18.05 -12.76
N ALA A 77 2.37 -17.15 -13.73
CA ALA A 77 1.33 -16.88 -14.71
C ALA A 77 1.00 -18.12 -15.56
N ASN A 78 2.01 -18.85 -16.02
CA ASN A 78 1.85 -20.08 -16.79
C ASN A 78 1.26 -21.22 -15.95
N ASP A 79 1.58 -21.27 -14.66
CA ASP A 79 1.03 -22.25 -13.72
C ASP A 79 -0.37 -21.89 -13.19
N GLY A 80 -0.93 -20.76 -13.62
CA GLY A 80 -2.24 -20.26 -13.21
C GLY A 80 -2.28 -19.74 -11.77
N ILE A 81 -1.15 -19.27 -11.24
CA ILE A 81 -1.02 -18.78 -9.87
C ILE A 81 -0.96 -17.26 -9.86
N GLY A 82 -1.92 -16.65 -9.16
CA GLY A 82 -2.03 -15.19 -9.07
C GLY A 82 -2.75 -14.56 -10.26
N THR A 83 -3.44 -13.46 -9.98
CA THR A 83 -4.12 -12.63 -10.99
C THR A 83 -3.59 -11.21 -11.02
N PHE A 84 -2.74 -10.84 -10.05
CA PHE A 84 -2.05 -9.56 -9.97
C PHE A 84 -0.54 -9.78 -9.85
N PHE A 85 0.26 -8.94 -10.49
CA PHE A 85 1.71 -9.09 -10.54
C PHE A 85 2.42 -7.77 -10.29
N TRP A 86 3.32 -7.78 -9.32
CA TRP A 86 4.20 -6.65 -8.99
C TRP A 86 5.64 -7.06 -9.30
N MET A 87 6.21 -6.51 -10.36
CA MET A 87 7.54 -6.91 -10.82
C MET A 87 8.64 -6.16 -10.05
N HIS A 88 9.73 -6.85 -9.72
CA HIS A 88 11.02 -6.22 -9.38
C HIS A 88 12.09 -6.55 -10.43
N ASP A 89 13.17 -5.76 -10.46
CA ASP A 89 14.19 -5.88 -11.52
C ASP A 89 15.27 -6.93 -11.27
N TRP A 90 15.41 -7.44 -10.05
CA TRP A 90 16.47 -8.41 -9.74
C TRP A 90 16.30 -9.71 -10.53
N GLY A 91 17.18 -9.91 -11.53
CA GLY A 91 17.12 -11.07 -12.42
C GLY A 91 16.21 -10.88 -13.65
N SER A 92 15.61 -9.70 -13.83
CA SER A 92 14.70 -9.40 -14.95
C SER A 92 15.43 -8.94 -16.22
N GLY A 93 16.72 -8.60 -16.14
CA GLY A 93 17.54 -8.26 -17.31
C GLY A 93 17.05 -7.03 -18.09
N GLY A 94 16.45 -6.05 -17.40
CA GLY A 94 15.90 -4.83 -18.01
C GLY A 94 14.58 -5.04 -18.75
N ARG A 95 13.94 -6.21 -18.61
CA ARG A 95 12.66 -6.53 -19.25
C ARG A 95 11.50 -6.22 -18.32
N LEU A 96 10.47 -5.57 -18.84
CA LEU A 96 9.17 -5.45 -18.19
C LEU A 96 8.25 -6.60 -18.60
N HIS A 97 7.64 -7.27 -17.64
CA HIS A 97 6.68 -8.34 -17.91
C HIS A 97 5.34 -7.77 -18.38
N PRO A 98 4.74 -8.22 -19.50
CA PRO A 98 3.51 -7.64 -20.05
C PRO A 98 2.28 -7.82 -19.16
N ARG A 99 2.34 -8.73 -18.19
CA ARG A 99 1.30 -8.93 -17.16
C ARG A 99 1.55 -8.16 -15.86
N ALA A 100 2.62 -7.37 -15.75
CA ALA A 100 2.89 -6.58 -14.56
C ALA A 100 1.82 -5.49 -14.39
N ASN A 101 1.17 -5.47 -13.24
CA ASN A 101 0.28 -4.39 -12.81
C ASN A 101 1.09 -3.24 -12.21
N ILE A 102 2.16 -3.59 -11.48
CA ILE A 102 3.06 -2.68 -10.78
C ILE A 102 4.50 -3.10 -11.10
N HIS A 103 5.43 -2.14 -11.15
CA HIS A 103 6.87 -2.39 -11.30
C HIS A 103 7.65 -1.56 -10.29
N GLN A 104 8.43 -2.21 -9.43
CA GLN A 104 9.44 -1.55 -8.62
C GLN A 104 10.69 -1.29 -9.47
N VAL A 105 10.98 -0.02 -9.73
CA VAL A 105 12.11 0.38 -10.56
C VAL A 105 13.37 0.33 -9.70
N ALA A 106 14.23 -0.67 -9.91
CA ALA A 106 15.36 -0.88 -9.00
C ALA A 106 16.32 0.31 -9.00
N LYS A 107 16.85 0.62 -7.80
CA LYS A 107 17.74 1.76 -7.50
C LYS A 107 17.07 3.13 -7.56
N TRP A 108 15.77 3.19 -7.86
CA TRP A 108 15.00 4.43 -7.80
C TRP A 108 14.32 4.48 -6.44
N GLN A 109 14.82 5.37 -5.60
CA GLN A 109 14.28 5.65 -4.28
C GLN A 109 14.09 7.15 -4.13
N THR A 110 13.15 7.51 -3.28
CA THR A 110 12.93 8.90 -2.86
C THR A 110 12.81 8.96 -1.34
N THR A 111 12.80 10.16 -0.78
CA THR A 111 12.57 10.38 0.65
C THR A 111 11.29 11.19 0.82
N ILE A 112 10.33 10.65 1.58
CA ILE A 112 9.06 11.31 1.94
C ILE A 112 9.04 11.44 3.47
N ASP A 113 8.93 12.66 3.98
CA ASP A 113 8.92 12.95 5.43
C ASP A 113 10.06 12.28 6.21
N GLY A 114 11.25 12.19 5.61
CA GLY A 114 12.44 11.58 6.22
C GLY A 114 12.53 10.06 6.10
N VAL A 115 11.58 9.40 5.45
CA VAL A 115 11.56 7.95 5.23
C VAL A 115 11.98 7.64 3.79
N VAL A 116 12.93 6.70 3.62
CA VAL A 116 13.32 6.21 2.29
C VAL A 116 12.23 5.30 1.74
N CYS A 117 11.79 5.56 0.52
CA CYS A 117 10.72 4.83 -0.16
C CYS A 117 11.20 4.33 -1.53
N ASP A 118 10.88 3.08 -1.84
CA ASP A 118 11.05 2.54 -3.19
C ASP A 118 10.00 3.12 -4.14
N ILE A 119 10.42 3.46 -5.35
CA ILE A 119 9.53 3.98 -6.39
C ILE A 119 8.93 2.82 -7.18
N ASN A 120 7.61 2.91 -7.40
CA ASN A 120 6.84 1.91 -8.13
C ASN A 120 5.96 2.57 -9.20
N ASP A 121 6.05 2.08 -10.43
CA ASP A 121 5.20 2.49 -11.54
C ASP A 121 3.99 1.57 -11.65
N VAL A 122 2.82 2.14 -11.95
CA VAL A 122 1.55 1.43 -12.12
C VAL A 122 1.18 1.38 -13.60
N TYR A 123 0.90 0.19 -14.12
CA TYR A 123 0.65 -0.05 -15.55
C TYR A 123 -0.79 -0.43 -15.87
N THR A 124 -1.61 -0.74 -14.87
CA THR A 124 -3.01 -1.13 -15.06
C THR A 124 -3.95 -0.26 -14.24
N ALA A 125 -5.15 -0.01 -14.77
CA ALA A 125 -6.18 0.77 -14.07
C ALA A 125 -6.64 0.08 -12.77
N ASP A 126 -6.81 -1.24 -12.81
CA ASP A 126 -6.92 -2.07 -11.62
C ASP A 126 -5.56 -2.74 -11.37
N TRP A 127 -4.86 -2.30 -10.34
CA TRP A 127 -3.58 -2.86 -9.90
C TRP A 127 -3.69 -3.52 -8.53
N GLY A 128 -4.90 -3.65 -7.98
CA GLY A 128 -5.10 -4.20 -6.65
C GLY A 128 -5.34 -3.15 -5.55
N GLN A 129 -5.50 -1.87 -5.90
CA GLN A 129 -5.86 -0.81 -4.94
C GLN A 129 -7.11 -1.17 -4.12
N TRP A 130 -7.20 -0.79 -2.86
CA TRP A 130 -8.37 -1.15 -2.04
C TRP A 130 -9.68 -0.54 -2.53
N THR A 131 -9.62 0.64 -3.15
CA THR A 131 -10.77 1.39 -3.65
C THR A 131 -10.66 1.64 -5.17
N PRO A 132 -10.91 0.63 -6.02
CA PRO A 132 -10.82 0.80 -7.46
C PRO A 132 -11.83 1.85 -7.97
N GLY A 133 -11.38 2.69 -8.91
CA GLY A 133 -12.22 3.76 -9.49
C GLY A 133 -12.37 5.02 -8.63
N GLN A 134 -11.86 5.03 -7.38
CA GLN A 134 -11.71 6.28 -6.63
C GLN A 134 -10.37 6.91 -7.01
N ALA A 135 -10.42 8.13 -7.56
CA ALA A 135 -9.22 8.95 -7.68
C ALA A 135 -8.66 9.19 -6.27
N ALA A 136 -7.33 9.23 -6.15
CA ALA A 136 -6.72 9.79 -4.94
C ALA A 136 -7.38 11.15 -4.69
N ALA A 137 -7.76 11.44 -3.45
CA ALA A 137 -8.23 12.79 -3.12
C ALA A 137 -7.18 13.76 -3.67
N PRO A 138 -7.59 14.82 -4.41
CA PRO A 138 -6.63 15.79 -4.91
C PRO A 138 -5.78 16.21 -3.73
N VAL A 139 -4.46 16.09 -3.87
CA VAL A 139 -3.54 16.64 -2.88
C VAL A 139 -3.96 18.09 -2.73
N VAL A 140 -4.54 18.44 -1.58
CA VAL A 140 -4.79 19.83 -1.26
C VAL A 140 -3.40 20.41 -1.13
N GLN A 141 -2.90 21.04 -2.19
CA GLN A 141 -1.81 21.98 -2.05
C GLN A 141 -2.31 23.00 -1.05
N LEU A 142 -1.81 22.90 0.19
CA LEU A 142 -1.95 24.01 1.11
C LEU A 142 -1.34 25.21 0.37
N PRO A 143 -2.07 26.34 0.26
CA PRO A 143 -1.45 27.55 -0.25
C PRO A 143 -0.16 27.77 0.55
N ASN A 144 0.94 28.12 -0.14
CA ASN A 144 2.21 28.44 0.50
C ASN A 144 2.04 29.74 1.28
N ILE A 145 1.39 29.67 2.44
CA ILE A 145 1.17 30.77 3.36
C ILE A 145 2.48 30.93 4.12
N PRO A 146 3.18 32.07 4.01
CA PRO A 146 4.35 32.36 4.83
C PRO A 146 4.03 32.15 6.31
N ILE A 147 4.95 31.56 7.07
CA ILE A 147 4.74 31.26 8.50
C ILE A 147 4.34 32.51 9.31
N GLU A 148 4.78 33.69 8.88
CA GLU A 148 4.37 34.98 9.46
C GLU A 148 2.87 35.23 9.36
N GLN A 149 2.23 34.87 8.24
CA GLN A 149 0.77 34.99 8.06
C GLN A 149 0.01 33.94 8.87
N LEU A 150 0.57 32.74 9.06
CA LEU A 150 0.00 31.72 9.96
C LEU A 150 0.06 32.17 11.42
N LEU A 151 1.18 32.79 11.84
CA LEU A 151 1.32 33.33 13.19
C LEU A 151 0.38 34.52 13.43
N GLN A 152 0.24 35.43 12.46
CA GLN A 152 -0.69 36.56 12.55
C GLN A 152 -2.16 36.09 12.58
N SER A 153 -2.56 35.18 11.70
CA SER A 153 -3.93 34.65 11.71
C SER A 153 -4.24 33.87 13.00
N SER A 154 -3.26 33.14 13.57
CA SER A 154 -3.43 32.45 14.85
C SER A 154 -3.58 33.40 16.05
N SER A 155 -2.87 34.53 16.05
CA SER A 155 -2.97 35.54 17.11
C SER A 155 -4.26 36.36 16.99
N GLU A 156 -4.68 36.71 15.77
CA GLU A 156 -5.97 37.34 15.50
C GLU A 156 -7.13 36.43 15.92
N MET A 157 -7.10 35.15 15.57
CA MET A 157 -8.15 34.19 15.93
C MET A 157 -8.21 33.94 17.45
N SER A 158 -7.06 33.89 18.13
CA SER A 158 -6.98 33.78 19.59
C SER A 158 -7.53 35.04 20.29
N SER A 159 -7.23 36.22 19.77
CA SER A 159 -7.73 37.48 20.32
C SER A 159 -9.24 37.67 20.11
N GLN A 160 -9.76 37.26 18.94
CA GLN A 160 -11.20 37.26 18.67
C GLN A 160 -11.95 36.25 19.54
N GLY A 161 -11.39 35.05 19.76
CA GLY A 161 -11.96 34.06 20.67
C GLY A 161 -12.01 34.55 22.12
N ASN A 162 -10.94 35.19 22.60
CA ASN A 162 -10.90 35.79 23.94
C ASN A 162 -11.89 36.97 24.06
N ALA A 163 -12.02 37.82 23.05
CA ALA A 163 -12.97 38.93 23.06
C ALA A 163 -14.43 38.44 23.08
N ALA A 164 -14.76 37.41 22.30
CA ALA A 164 -16.09 36.82 22.27
C ALA A 164 -16.44 36.13 23.61
N LEU A 165 -15.47 35.44 24.23
CA LEU A 165 -15.65 34.85 25.55
C LEU A 165 -15.85 35.92 26.62
N GLN A 166 -15.10 37.02 26.56
CA GLN A 166 -15.23 38.13 27.51
C GLN A 166 -16.60 38.81 27.38
N GLN A 167 -17.08 39.05 26.15
CA GLN A 167 -18.41 39.58 25.91
C GLN A 167 -19.51 38.65 26.44
N ALA A 168 -19.38 37.34 26.25
CA ALA A 168 -20.34 36.37 26.77
C ALA A 168 -20.36 36.35 28.31
N LEU A 169 -19.20 36.46 28.96
CA LEU A 169 -19.10 36.55 30.42
C LEU A 169 -19.69 37.86 30.97
N ASP A 170 -19.45 38.98 30.31
CA ASP A 170 -19.99 40.28 30.72
C ASP A 170 -21.51 40.36 30.51
N GLN A 171 -22.02 39.77 29.42
CA GLN A 171 -23.46 39.60 29.20
C GLN A 171 -24.08 38.70 30.25
N ALA A 172 -23.46 37.56 30.59
CA ALA A 172 -23.96 36.66 31.62
C ALA A 172 -24.02 37.32 33.01
N ARG A 173 -23.05 38.20 33.34
CA ARG A 173 -23.03 38.98 34.59
C ARG A 173 -24.14 40.03 34.65
N ALA A 174 -24.63 40.54 33.53
CA ALA A 174 -25.74 41.50 33.48
C ALA A 174 -27.12 40.87 33.81
N PHE A 175 -27.22 39.53 33.80
CA PHE A 175 -28.45 38.78 34.09
C PHE A 175 -28.43 38.05 35.45
N LEU A 176 -27.37 38.23 36.25
CA LEU A 176 -27.31 37.75 37.63
C LEU A 176 -27.54 38.95 38.57
N PRO A 177 -28.47 38.86 39.55
CA PRO A 177 -28.77 39.96 40.47
C PRO A 177 -27.63 40.26 41.45
#